data_AF-A0A8X6QFZ5-F1
#
_entry.id   AF-A0A8X6QFZ5-F1
#
_cell.length_a   1.000
_cell.length_b   1.000
_cell.length_c   1.000
_cell.angle_alpha   90.00
_cell.angle_beta   90.00
_cell.angle_gamma   90.00
#
_symmetry.space_group_name_H-M   'P 1'
#
loop_
_entity.id
_entity.type
_entity.pdbx_description
1 polymer ?
#
loop_
_entity_poly.entity_id
_entity_poly.type
_entity_poly.pdbx_seq_one_letter_code
_entity_poly.pdbx_strand_id
1 'polypeptide(L)'
;MASEKNLQAAFEIFCKAEGGKDGKLSVDGMKKWFRQAGIITKDTGITDTDVDKAFSVVVENKEGVTFTELKECVISIAKDKNLDHKELLNKLGEAGQVQSAEENKLGK
;
A
#
# COMPACT_ATOMS: atom_id res chain seq x y z
N MET A 1 15.16 -7.84 3.50
CA MET A 1 14.22 -6.88 4.11
C MET A 1 14.05 -5.74 3.13
N ALA A 2 12.85 -5.48 2.63
CA ALA A 2 12.59 -4.28 1.84
C ALA A 2 12.93 -3.06 2.72
N SER A 3 13.93 -2.28 2.31
CA SER A 3 14.29 -1.07 3.06
C SER A 3 13.13 -0.09 3.01
N GLU A 4 12.97 0.75 4.03
CA GLU A 4 11.92 1.79 4.06
C GLU A 4 11.92 2.65 2.78
N LYS A 5 13.10 2.83 2.17
CA LYS A 5 13.28 3.44 0.84
C LYS A 5 12.58 2.69 -0.30
N ASN A 6 12.57 1.37 -0.31
CA ASN A 6 11.87 0.57 -1.33
C ASN A 6 10.36 0.73 -1.19
N LEU A 7 9.84 0.74 0.05
CA LEU A 7 8.42 0.98 0.29
C LEU A 7 8.03 2.41 -0.11
N GLN A 8 8.88 3.40 0.17
CA GLN A 8 8.65 4.78 -0.25
C GLN A 8 8.64 4.93 -1.77
N ALA A 9 9.62 4.33 -2.47
CA ALA A 9 9.66 4.32 -3.92
C ALA A 9 8.42 3.63 -4.51
N ALA A 10 8.01 2.49 -3.96
CA ALA A 10 6.79 1.78 -4.32
C ALA A 10 5.55 2.68 -4.15
N PHE A 11 5.45 3.38 -3.02
CA PHE A 11 4.36 4.32 -2.75
C PHE A 11 4.33 5.44 -3.80
N GLU A 12 5.48 6.04 -4.13
CA GLU A 12 5.55 7.10 -5.13
C GLU A 12 5.15 6.61 -6.53
N ILE A 13 5.57 5.40 -6.91
CA ILE A 13 5.18 4.78 -8.19
C ILE A 13 3.66 4.58 -8.23
N PHE A 14 3.09 3.97 -7.19
CA PHE A 14 1.65 3.74 -7.10
C PHE A 14 0.85 5.03 -7.07
N CYS A 15 1.33 6.02 -6.33
CA CYS A 15 0.74 7.35 -6.28
C CYS A 15 0.71 7.99 -7.67
N LYS A 16 1.80 7.90 -8.45
CA LYS A 16 1.84 8.41 -9.82
C LYS A 16 0.93 7.61 -10.76
N ALA A 17 0.91 6.28 -10.64
CA ALA A 17 0.14 5.39 -11.50
C ALA A 17 -1.37 5.56 -11.34
N GLU A 18 -1.85 5.72 -10.10
CA GLU A 18 -3.28 5.91 -9.80
C GLU A 18 -3.74 7.37 -9.94
N GLY A 19 -2.87 8.27 -10.45
CA GLY A 19 -3.21 9.68 -10.64
C GLY A 19 -3.32 10.48 -9.34
N GLY A 20 -2.63 10.03 -8.29
CA GLY A 20 -2.53 10.72 -7.01
C GLY A 20 -2.02 12.13 -7.20
N LYS A 21 -2.80 13.10 -6.69
CA LYS A 21 -2.41 14.51 -6.64
C LYS A 21 -1.59 14.76 -5.36
N ASP A 22 -0.56 15.58 -5.49
CA ASP A 22 0.25 16.06 -4.34
C ASP A 22 0.93 14.96 -3.52
N GLY A 23 1.25 13.82 -4.13
CA GLY A 23 1.91 12.71 -3.43
C GLY A 23 0.99 11.96 -2.45
N LYS A 24 -0.33 12.05 -2.64
CA LYS A 24 -1.34 11.32 -1.88
C LYS A 24 -1.95 10.21 -2.74
N LEU A 25 -2.05 9.01 -2.18
CA LEU A 25 -2.70 7.88 -2.81
C LEU A 25 -4.17 7.81 -2.39
N SER A 26 -5.11 7.73 -3.32
CA SER A 26 -6.53 7.57 -2.97
C SER A 26 -6.78 6.21 -2.30
N VAL A 27 -7.86 6.11 -1.51
CA VAL A 27 -8.22 4.87 -0.81
C VAL A 27 -8.42 3.68 -1.78
N ASP A 28 -8.94 3.93 -2.99
CA ASP A 28 -9.09 2.90 -4.03
C ASP A 28 -7.73 2.39 -4.51
N GLY A 29 -6.79 3.30 -4.78
CA GLY A 29 -5.41 2.96 -5.12
C GLY A 29 -4.70 2.19 -4.01
N MET A 30 -4.95 2.55 -2.75
CA MET A 30 -4.45 1.79 -1.59
C MET A 30 -5.01 0.37 -1.56
N LYS A 31 -6.33 0.19 -1.74
CA LYS A 31 -6.97 -1.13 -1.81
C LYS A 31 -6.37 -1.98 -2.93
N LYS A 32 -6.20 -1.42 -4.12
CA LYS A 32 -5.55 -2.11 -5.26
C LYS A 32 -4.13 -2.53 -4.93
N TRP A 33 -3.34 -1.65 -4.33
CA TRP A 33 -1.97 -1.97 -3.96
C TRP A 33 -1.91 -3.08 -2.91
N PHE A 34 -2.77 -3.04 -1.90
CA PHE A 34 -2.88 -4.12 -0.91
C PHE A 34 -3.30 -5.46 -1.53
N ARG A 35 -4.16 -5.46 -2.55
CA ARG A 35 -4.50 -6.68 -3.32
C ARG A 35 -3.29 -7.20 -4.10
N GLN A 36 -2.56 -6.32 -4.79
CA GLN A 36 -1.35 -6.68 -5.53
C GLN A 36 -0.25 -7.21 -4.60
N ALA A 37 -0.14 -6.67 -3.38
CA ALA A 37 0.76 -7.15 -2.35
C ALA A 37 0.33 -8.47 -1.69
N GLY A 38 -0.83 -9.03 -2.06
CA GLY A 38 -1.36 -10.22 -1.42
C GLY A 38 -1.66 -9.99 0.07
N ILE A 39 -2.05 -8.77 0.42
CA ILE A 39 -2.46 -8.39 1.78
C ILE A 39 -3.97 -8.54 1.93
N ILE A 40 -4.76 -8.08 0.95
CA ILE A 40 -6.21 -8.35 0.93
C ILE A 40 -6.41 -9.72 0.31
N THR A 41 -6.50 -10.75 1.17
CA THR A 41 -6.71 -12.13 0.76
C THR A 41 -7.59 -12.84 1.79
N LYS A 42 -8.17 -13.98 1.42
CA LYS A 42 -8.90 -14.83 2.37
C LYS A 42 -7.99 -15.38 3.47
N ASP A 43 -6.70 -15.54 3.21
CA ASP A 43 -5.72 -16.13 4.14
C ASP A 43 -5.37 -15.17 5.28
N THR A 44 -5.11 -13.91 4.94
CA THR A 44 -4.85 -12.83 5.91
C THR A 44 -6.11 -12.36 6.62
N GLY A 45 -7.30 -12.63 6.07
CA GLY A 45 -8.58 -12.16 6.61
C GLY A 45 -8.78 -10.64 6.53
N ILE A 46 -7.89 -9.93 5.81
CA ILE A 46 -8.02 -8.49 5.55
C ILE A 46 -8.95 -8.30 4.36
N THR A 47 -9.95 -7.44 4.54
CA THR A 47 -10.95 -7.08 3.51
C THR A 47 -10.83 -5.61 3.12
N ASP A 48 -11.46 -5.26 1.99
CA ASP A 48 -11.56 -3.85 1.55
C ASP A 48 -12.19 -2.95 2.62
N THR A 49 -13.08 -3.48 3.47
CA THR A 49 -13.70 -2.77 4.58
C THR A 49 -12.71 -2.45 5.69
N ASP A 50 -11.77 -3.35 5.99
CA ASP A 50 -10.73 -3.12 7.00
C ASP A 50 -9.80 -1.98 6.55
N VAL A 51 -9.49 -1.96 5.25
CA VAL A 51 -8.70 -0.91 4.62
C VAL A 51 -9.43 0.44 4.64
N ASP A 52 -10.74 0.43 4.36
CA ASP A 52 -11.59 1.63 4.44
C ASP A 52 -11.67 2.20 5.86
N LYS A 53 -11.87 1.32 6.85
CA LYS A 53 -11.88 1.66 8.27
C LYS A 53 -10.55 2.27 8.70
N ALA A 54 -9.43 1.64 8.35
CA ALA A 54 -8.11 2.16 8.67
C ALA A 54 -7.84 3.52 8.00
N PHE A 55 -8.20 3.65 6.72
CA PHE A 55 -8.12 4.92 6.01
C PHE A 55 -8.96 6.00 6.69
N SER A 56 -10.21 5.73 7.06
CA SER A 56 -11.06 6.71 7.72
C SER A 56 -10.63 7.06 9.16
N VAL A 57 -9.84 6.20 9.82
CA VAL A 57 -9.29 6.45 11.15
C VAL A 57 -8.03 7.31 11.08
N VAL A 58 -7.18 7.07 10.07
CA VAL A 58 -5.88 7.75 9.94
C VAL A 58 -5.98 9.03 9.11
N VAL A 59 -6.73 8.99 8.01
CA VAL A 59 -6.83 10.09 7.03
C VAL A 59 -8.06 10.94 7.34
N GLU A 60 -7.82 12.10 7.94
CA GLU A 60 -8.89 13.03 8.36
C GLU A 60 -9.58 13.69 7.14
N ASN A 61 -8.80 14.11 6.15
CA ASN A 61 -9.29 14.89 5.00
C ASN A 61 -9.88 14.04 3.87
N LYS A 62 -9.72 12.71 3.91
CA LYS A 62 -10.15 11.73 2.88
C LYS A 62 -9.71 12.02 1.44
N GLU A 63 -8.86 13.02 1.21
CA GLU A 63 -8.32 13.37 -0.11
C GLU A 63 -7.27 12.37 -0.62
N GLY A 64 -6.75 11.54 0.27
CA GLY A 64 -5.75 10.53 -0.03
C GLY A 64 -4.80 10.34 1.14
N VAL A 65 -4.11 9.20 1.16
CA VAL A 65 -3.19 8.80 2.20
C VAL A 65 -1.76 9.21 1.80
N THR A 66 -1.03 9.86 2.69
CA THR A 66 0.41 10.10 2.52
C THR A 66 1.22 8.85 2.87
N PHE A 67 2.52 8.84 2.55
CA PHE A 67 3.41 7.73 2.90
C PHE A 67 3.42 7.41 4.41
N THR A 68 3.41 8.44 5.25
CA THR A 68 3.39 8.29 6.72
C THR A 68 2.05 7.70 7.18
N GLU A 69 0.94 8.23 6.67
CA GLU A 69 -0.40 7.72 6.99
C GLU A 69 -0.62 6.30 6.45
N LEU A 70 0.01 5.92 5.33
CA LEU A 70 -0.06 4.57 4.80
C LEU A 70 0.54 3.57 5.80
N LYS A 71 1.71 3.91 6.37
CA LYS A 71 2.33 3.07 7.40
C LYS A 71 1.42 2.93 8.62
N GLU A 72 0.82 4.02 9.07
CA GLU A 72 -0.16 4.02 10.16
C GLU A 72 -1.38 3.15 9.84
N CYS A 73 -1.91 3.22 8.61
CA CYS A 73 -3.01 2.36 8.14
C CYS A 73 -2.63 0.88 8.23
N VAL A 74 -1.44 0.52 7.72
CA VAL A 74 -0.95 -0.87 7.78
C VAL A 74 -0.79 -1.33 9.23
N ILE A 75 -0.22 -0.49 10.11
CA ILE A 75 -0.07 -0.80 11.53
C ILE A 75 -1.43 -0.99 12.20
N SER A 76 -2.42 -0.16 11.86
CA SER A 76 -3.78 -0.25 12.38
C SER A 76 -4.47 -1.56 11.96
N ILE A 77 -4.40 -1.91 10.68
CA ILE A 77 -4.97 -3.15 10.14
C ILE A 77 -4.26 -4.37 10.76
N ALA A 78 -2.93 -4.33 10.85
CA ALA A 78 -2.15 -5.39 11.46
C ALA A 78 -2.53 -5.61 12.93
N LYS A 79 -2.74 -4.54 13.70
CA LYS A 79 -3.20 -4.63 15.09
C LYS A 79 -4.60 -5.23 15.18
N ASP A 80 -5.54 -4.78 14.34
CA ASP A 80 -6.94 -5.26 14.32
C ASP A 80 -7.00 -6.76 13.96
N LYS A 81 -6.18 -7.20 13.01
CA LYS A 81 -6.11 -8.59 12.53
C LYS A 81 -5.09 -9.48 13.26
N ASN A 82 -4.38 -8.94 14.24
CA ASN A 82 -3.28 -9.62 14.93
C ASN A 82 -2.20 -10.17 13.98
N LEU A 83 -1.86 -9.39 12.94
CA LEU A 83 -0.82 -9.71 11.96
C LEU A 83 0.46 -8.91 12.24
N ASP A 84 1.57 -9.36 11.64
CA ASP A 84 2.83 -8.62 11.72
C ASP A 84 2.84 -7.46 10.71
N HIS A 85 2.83 -6.23 11.23
CA HIS A 85 2.85 -5.03 10.40
C HIS A 85 4.12 -4.89 9.55
N LYS A 86 5.27 -5.42 9.99
CA LYS A 86 6.51 -5.35 9.20
C LYS A 86 6.44 -6.27 8.00
N GLU A 87 5.85 -7.45 8.14
CA GLU A 87 5.58 -8.36 7.02
C GLU A 87 4.63 -7.73 6.00
N LEU A 88 3.56 -7.06 6.45
CA LEU A 88 2.64 -6.35 5.57
C LEU A 88 3.34 -5.19 4.82
N LEU A 89 4.14 -4.38 5.52
CA LEU A 89 4.93 -3.33 4.89
C LEU A 89 5.96 -3.89 3.90
N ASN A 90 6.58 -5.03 4.21
CA ASN A 90 7.51 -5.69 3.30
C ASN A 90 6.79 -6.14 2.02
N LYS A 91 5.63 -6.79 2.15
CA LYS A 91 4.78 -7.20 1.00
C LYS A 91 4.38 -6.01 0.12
N LEU A 92 4.01 -4.87 0.71
CA LEU A 92 3.72 -3.65 -0.05
C LEU A 92 4.94 -3.16 -0.83
N GLY A 93 6.11 -3.14 -0.19
CA GLY A 93 7.37 -2.74 -0.83
C GLY A 93 7.74 -3.66 -1.99
N GLU A 94 7.47 -4.96 -1.87
CA GLU A 94 7.70 -5.92 -2.96
C GLU A 94 6.72 -5.73 -4.13
N ALA A 95 5.45 -5.46 -3.85
CA ALA A 95 4.44 -5.22 -4.88
C ALA A 95 4.74 -4.01 -5.78
N GLY A 96 5.37 -2.96 -5.23
CA GLY A 96 5.79 -1.79 -6.02
C GLY A 96 6.94 -2.05 -6.99
N GLN A 97 7.77 -3.07 -6.74
CA GLN A 97 8.88 -3.40 -7.63
C GLN A 97 8.42 -4.10 -8.91
N VAL A 98 7.25 -4.76 -8.88
CA VAL A 98 6.71 -5.51 -10.03
C VAL A 98 6.30 -4.56 -11.16
N GLN A 99 5.78 -3.37 -10.86
CA GLN A 99 5.42 -2.38 -11.89
C GLN A 99 6.65 -1.71 -12.55
N SER A 100 7.80 -1.64 -11.88
CA SER A 100 9.03 -1.12 -12.50
C SER A 100 9.81 -2.17 -13.30
N ALA A 101 9.51 -3.46 -13.14
CA ALA A 101 10.23 -4.53 -13.82
C ALA A 101 9.69 -4.83 -15.23
N GLU A 102 8.45 -4.44 -15.56
CA GLU A 102 7.85 -4.72 -16.87
C GLU A 102 8.12 -3.63 -17.93
N GLU A 103 8.82 -2.54 -17.58
CA GLU A 103 9.32 -1.55 -18.56
C GLU A 103 10.79 -1.77 -18.96
N ASN A 104 11.43 -2.87 -18.53
CA ASN A 104 12.81 -3.20 -18.93
C ASN A 104 12.97 -4.68 -19.37
N LYS A 105 12.03 -5.18 -20.17
CA LYS A 105 12.17 -6.45 -20.91
C LYS A 105 11.53 -6.45 -22.31
N LEU A 106 11.50 -5.31 -23.00
CA LEU A 106 11.30 -5.29 -24.45
C LEU A 106 12.21 -4.25 -25.10
N GLY A 107 13.50 -4.57 -25.13
CA GLY A 107 14.54 -3.77 -25.76
C GLY A 107 15.74 -4.66 -26.10
N LYS A 108 15.49 -5.73 -26.86
CA LYS A 108 16.53 -6.44 -27.61
C LYS A 108 16.05 -6.62 -29.04
#